data_AF-A0A2E0MX78-F1
#
_entry.id   AF-A0A2E0MX78-F1
#
_cell.length_a   1.000
_cell.length_b   1.000
_cell.length_c   1.000
_cell.angle_alpha   90.00
_cell.angle_beta   90.00
_cell.angle_gamma   90.00
#
_symmetry.space_group_name_H-M   'P 1'
#
loop_
_entity.id
_entity.type
_entity.pdbx_description
1 polymer ?
#
loop_
_entity_poly.entity_id
_entity_poly.type
_entity_poly.pdbx_seq_one_letter_code
_entity_poly.pdbx_strand_id
1 'polypeptide(L)' 'SCKTTTEEQRTTSWMPFKSLSDGLNVETDLTIEGLPRPKRVFFILNKK' A
#
# COMPACT_ATOMS: atom_id res chain seq x y z
N SER A 1 5.29 0.47 11.99
CA SER A 1 4.60 0.73 10.72
C SER A 1 5.00 -0.33 9.72
N CYS A 2 4.05 -0.94 9.01
CA CYS A 2 4.33 -1.90 7.95
C CYS A 2 4.21 -1.20 6.58
N LYS A 3 5.13 -1.53 5.66
CA LYS A 3 5.03 -1.11 4.27
C LYS A 3 4.01 -2.02 3.58
N THR A 4 3.02 -1.44 2.90
CA THR A 4 2.06 -2.25 2.13
C THR A 4 2.77 -2.83 0.91
N THR A 5 2.74 -4.14 0.73
CA THR A 5 3.44 -4.81 -0.38
C THR A 5 2.50 -5.12 -1.55
N THR A 6 3.06 -5.31 -2.75
CA THR A 6 2.30 -5.74 -3.93
C THR A 6 1.88 -7.20 -3.85
N GLU A 7 2.38 -7.99 -2.90
CA GLU A 7 1.84 -9.32 -2.63
C GLU A 7 0.53 -9.22 -1.82
N GLU A 8 0.53 -8.34 -0.81
CA GLU A 8 -0.63 -8.04 0.04
C GLU A 8 -1.77 -7.36 -0.73
N GLN A 9 -1.45 -6.31 -1.50
CA GLN A 9 -2.43 -5.53 -2.26
C GLN A 9 -2.14 -5.63 -3.77
N ARG A 10 -2.93 -6.45 -4.46
CA ARG A 10 -2.79 -6.71 -5.91
C ARG A 10 -4.12 -6.88 -6.61
N THR A 11 -4.07 -6.80 -7.93
CA THR A 11 -5.17 -7.18 -8.82
C THR A 11 -5.39 -8.69 -8.75
N THR A 12 -6.64 -9.11 -8.79
CA THR A 12 -7.04 -10.53 -8.82
C THR A 12 -8.16 -10.73 -9.83
N SER A 13 -8.56 -11.98 -10.11
CA SER A 13 -9.72 -12.26 -10.95
C SER A 13 -11.03 -11.64 -10.43
N TRP A 14 -11.13 -11.46 -9.10
CA TRP A 14 -12.29 -10.89 -8.43
C TRP A 14 -12.22 -9.37 -8.28
N MET A 15 -11.01 -8.79 -8.37
CA MET A 15 -10.77 -7.34 -8.35
C MET A 15 -9.84 -7.00 -9.52
N PRO A 16 -10.39 -6.88 -10.75
CA PRO A 16 -9.61 -6.81 -11.99
C PRO A 16 -9.15 -5.38 -12.35
N PHE A 17 -9.41 -4.40 -11.49
CA PHE A 17 -9.04 -3.01 -11.72
C PHE A 17 -7.62 -2.71 -11.22
N LYS A 18 -7.16 -1.47 -11.47
CA LYS A 18 -5.86 -0.96 -11.00
C LYS A 18 -5.72 -1.14 -9.49
N SER A 19 -4.52 -1.51 -9.04
CA SER A 19 -4.19 -1.79 -7.64
C SER A 19 -2.91 -1.06 -7.22
N LEU A 20 -2.25 -1.53 -6.15
CA LEU A 20 -1.07 -0.86 -5.56
C LEU A 20 0.07 -0.66 -6.57
N SER A 21 0.31 -1.63 -7.45
CA SER A 21 1.35 -1.55 -8.48
C SER A 21 1.18 -0.35 -9.41
N ASP A 22 -0.06 0.03 -9.74
CA ASP A 22 -0.36 1.13 -10.65
C ASP A 22 -0.12 2.51 -10.02
N GLY A 23 -0.15 2.58 -8.69
CA GLY A 23 0.04 3.81 -7.92
C GLY A 23 1.45 3.99 -7.36
N LEU A 24 2.37 3.06 -7.65
CA LEU A 24 3.75 3.10 -7.16
C LEU A 24 4.77 3.24 -8.28
N ASN A 25 5.79 4.06 -8.04
CA ASN A 25 7.02 4.06 -8.82
C ASN A 25 8.05 3.15 -8.15
N VAL A 26 8.34 2.02 -8.81
CA VAL A 26 9.21 0.95 -8.27
C VAL A 26 10.68 1.38 -8.18
N GLU A 27 11.13 2.31 -9.03
CA GLU A 27 12.51 2.78 -9.04
C GLU A 27 12.82 3.69 -7.85
N THR A 28 11.82 4.43 -7.36
CA THR A 28 12.00 5.47 -6.35
C THR A 28 11.41 5.14 -4.97
N ASP A 29 10.67 4.03 -4.83
CA ASP A 29 9.89 3.65 -3.62
C ASP A 29 8.85 4.74 -3.21
N LEU A 30 8.41 5.54 -4.17
CA LEU A 30 7.40 6.60 -4.02
C LEU A 30 6.10 6.24 -4.73
N THR A 31 5.04 7.00 -4.47
CA THR A 31 3.84 6.98 -5.31
C THR A 31 4.09 7.71 -6.63
N ILE A 32 3.20 7.53 -7.60
CA ILE A 32 3.29 8.23 -8.90
C ILE A 32 3.18 9.75 -8.78
N GLU A 33 2.61 10.26 -7.69
CA GLU A 33 2.56 11.68 -7.33
C GLU A 33 3.84 12.17 -6.63
N GLY A 34 4.84 11.31 -6.43
CA GLY A 34 6.09 11.64 -5.75
C GLY A 34 6.00 11.66 -4.22
N LEU A 35 4.94 11.07 -3.64
CA LEU A 35 4.75 11.00 -2.19
C LEU A 35 5.34 9.71 -1.61
N PRO A 36 5.60 9.64 -0.29
CA PRO A 36 5.99 8.39 0.35
C PRO A 36 4.93 7.31 0.12
N ARG A 37 5.37 6.10 -0.22
CA ARG A 37 4.47 4.95 -0.43
C ARG A 37 3.54 4.68 0.78
N PRO A 38 2.41 3.98 0.57
CA PRO A 38 1.48 3.65 1.64
C PRO A 38 2.10 2.80 2.76
N LYS A 39 2.08 3.35 3.99
CA LYS A 39 2.44 2.65 5.23
C LYS A 39 1.22 2.55 6.14
N ARG A 40 0.99 1.37 6.72
CA ARG A 40 -0.12 1.12 7.65
C ARG A 40 0.42 0.93 9.07
N VAL A 41 -0.35 1.38 10.05
CA VAL A 41 -0.04 1.27 11.48
C VAL A 41 -1.31 0.85 12.20
N PHE A 42 -1.18 -0.12 13.10
CA PHE A 42 -2.26 -0.56 13.96
C PHE A 42 -1.98 -0.06 15.38
N PHE A 43 -3.01 0.52 16.00
CA PHE A 43 -2.99 0.91 17.41
C PHE A 43 -4.01 0.06 18.15
N ILE A 44 -3.61 -0.47 19.30
CA ILE A 44 -4.51 -1.12 20.25
C ILE A 44 -4.49 -0.27 21.51
N LEU A 45 -5.65 0.21 21.92
CA LEU A 45 -5.80 1.03 23.12
C LEU A 45 -6.46 0.23 24.23
N ASN A 46 -5.95 0.38 25.44
CA ASN A 46 -6.61 -0.15 26.63
C ASN A 46 -7.58 0.90 27.19
N LYS A 47 -8.75 0.44 27.61
CA LYS A 47 -9.69 1.28 28.36
C LYS A 47 -9.08 1.59 29.73
N LYS A 48 -9.00 2.88 30.09
CA LYS A 48 -8.70 3.32 31.44
C LYS A 48 -9.93 3.18 32.34
#